data_AF-A0A3B1K4P7-F1
#
_entry.id   AF-A0A3B1K4P7-F1
#
_cell.length_a   1.000
_cell.length_b   1.000
_cell.length_c   1.000
_cell.angle_alpha   90.00
_cell.angle_beta   90.00
_cell.angle_gamma   90.00
#
_symmetry.space_group_name_H-M   'P 1'
#
loop_
_entity.id
_entity.type
_entity.pdbx_description
1 polymer ?
#
loop_
_entity_poly.entity_id
_entity_poly.type
_entity_poly.pdbx_seq_one_letter_code
_entity_poly.pdbx_strand_id
1 'polypeptide(L)'
;MALSALPEVFNEVELVINLKEFADRKSVEAEIKKLCLSAKPRGSAMVVTGRYMRIEDLHKSLSRLQKGKSQSVGLTEISPVNQDSSRRRPATPIPPAEPVDVDPLVMDYISKKHSQKLDSMKKTGVSIDKNRRVHFRSLYPGEQGNVHAQFTRERFITFYQKIATGLETKACQLNTSQMQVLDTFPELLVTCKSHNRQIYQLTGSFLSLEGFEQSLRSSPKRYSQKYSQISQVGTARASASSPPVQQNQPNDKEEICCICLDTLDKSKSKTLDKCKHTFCRDCLKRAFEIKPVCPTCGVIYGALKGTQPDGGSMRITVEPSFLPGYERYGTIVIHYYIPDGTQGDEHPNPGKPYNGAARTAYLPDSKEGKKVCSLLKQAFDQRLIFTIGISSTTGRSNVVTWNDIHHKTSRTGGPTGYGYPDPDYLKRVQDELKAKGIC
;
A
#
# COMPACT_ATOMS: atom_id res chain seq x y z
N MET A 1 -0.65 11.36 -9.04
CA MET A 1 0.50 10.45 -9.05
C MET A 1 0.00 9.05 -8.72
N ALA A 2 0.32 8.06 -9.55
CA ALA A 2 -0.22 6.73 -9.45
C ALA A 2 0.20 6.07 -8.13
N LEU A 3 -0.78 5.60 -7.35
CA LEU A 3 -0.58 4.67 -6.25
C LEU A 3 0.38 3.57 -6.74
N SER A 4 1.53 3.40 -6.07
CA SER A 4 2.41 2.27 -6.31
C SER A 4 1.58 1.00 -6.12
N ALA A 5 1.29 0.31 -7.22
CA ALA A 5 0.55 -0.93 -7.18
C ALA A 5 1.33 -1.93 -6.32
N LEU A 6 0.63 -2.57 -5.39
CA LEU A 6 1.20 -3.65 -4.60
C LEU A 6 1.68 -4.76 -5.53
N PRO A 7 2.79 -5.44 -5.19
CA PRO A 7 3.43 -6.39 -6.10
C PRO A 7 2.43 -7.49 -6.49
N GLU A 8 2.09 -7.56 -7.78
CA GLU A 8 1.34 -8.69 -8.32
C GLU A 8 2.24 -9.92 -8.24
N VAL A 9 1.85 -10.95 -7.47
CA VAL A 9 2.61 -12.22 -7.33
C VAL A 9 2.80 -12.91 -8.70
N PHE A 10 1.93 -12.61 -9.66
CA PHE A 10 2.02 -13.03 -11.04
C PHE A 10 1.84 -11.82 -11.97
N ASN A 11 2.95 -11.28 -12.47
CA ASN A 11 2.97 -10.08 -13.32
C ASN A 11 2.20 -10.28 -14.64
N GLU A 12 2.18 -11.50 -15.17
CA GLU A 12 1.41 -11.90 -16.34
C GLU A 12 0.78 -13.28 -16.14
N VAL A 13 -0.49 -13.36 -16.48
CA VAL A 13 -1.30 -14.58 -16.36
C VAL A 13 -1.97 -14.85 -17.70
N GLU A 14 -2.03 -16.13 -18.06
CA GLU A 14 -2.73 -16.60 -19.23
C GLU A 14 -4.12 -17.12 -18.86
N LEU A 15 -5.14 -16.66 -19.58
CA LEU A 15 -6.50 -17.17 -19.52
C LEU A 15 -6.83 -17.86 -20.84
N VAL A 16 -7.16 -19.14 -20.78
CA VAL A 16 -7.65 -19.89 -21.96
C VAL A 16 -9.17 -19.82 -22.04
N ILE A 17 -9.67 -19.18 -23.10
CA ILE A 17 -11.10 -18.99 -23.38
C ILE A 17 -11.54 -19.96 -24.47
N ASN A 18 -12.47 -20.86 -24.16
CA ASN A 18 -13.08 -21.73 -25.15
C ASN A 18 -14.21 -20.97 -25.87
N LEU A 19 -13.98 -20.58 -27.11
CA LEU A 19 -14.92 -19.73 -27.87
C LEU A 19 -16.24 -20.44 -28.21
N LYS A 20 -16.30 -21.78 -28.12
CA LYS A 20 -17.50 -22.57 -28.41
C LYS A 20 -18.60 -22.44 -27.34
N GLU A 21 -18.27 -21.90 -26.17
CA GLU A 21 -19.18 -21.79 -25.03
C GLU A 21 -19.92 -20.44 -24.97
N PHE A 22 -19.58 -19.53 -25.87
CA PHE A 22 -20.17 -18.20 -25.97
C PHE A 22 -21.08 -18.12 -27.20
N ALA A 23 -22.28 -17.57 -27.03
CA ALA A 23 -23.26 -17.45 -28.11
C ALA A 23 -22.84 -16.43 -29.19
N ASP A 24 -22.08 -15.40 -28.79
CA ASP A 24 -21.52 -14.41 -29.70
C ASP A 24 -20.02 -14.24 -29.44
N ARG A 25 -19.23 -14.66 -30.43
CA ARG A 25 -17.77 -14.51 -30.42
C ARG A 25 -17.33 -13.04 -30.44
N LYS A 26 -18.09 -12.16 -31.11
CA LYS A 26 -17.74 -10.74 -31.24
C LYS A 26 -17.82 -10.03 -29.88
N SER A 27 -18.76 -10.42 -29.02
CA SER A 27 -18.88 -9.92 -27.64
C SER A 27 -17.68 -10.29 -26.76
N VAL A 28 -17.10 -11.48 -26.92
CA VAL A 28 -15.90 -11.92 -26.20
C VAL A 28 -14.68 -11.10 -26.64
N GLU A 29 -14.50 -10.95 -27.96
CA GLU A 29 -13.41 -10.15 -28.54
C GLU A 29 -13.53 -8.65 -28.17
N ALA A 30 -14.76 -8.13 -28.04
CA ALA A 30 -15.02 -6.76 -27.59
C ALA A 30 -14.60 -6.51 -26.13
N GLU A 31 -14.87 -7.43 -25.20
CA GLU A 31 -14.45 -7.28 -23.80
C GLU A 31 -12.92 -7.39 -23.63
N ILE A 32 -12.25 -8.23 -24.43
CA ILE A 32 -10.78 -8.31 -24.45
C ILE A 32 -10.18 -6.99 -24.95
N LYS A 33 -10.72 -6.46 -26.05
CA LYS A 33 -10.27 -5.18 -26.63
C LYS A 33 -10.49 -4.02 -25.66
N LYS A 34 -11.64 -3.99 -24.99
CA LYS A 34 -12.00 -2.99 -23.96
C LYS A 34 -11.02 -2.97 -22.80
N LEU A 35 -10.51 -4.12 -22.39
CA LEU A 35 -9.53 -4.23 -21.29
C LEU A 35 -8.07 -4.11 -21.76
N CYS A 36 -7.84 -3.85 -23.05
CA CYS A 36 -6.50 -3.72 -23.64
C CYS A 36 -5.61 -4.93 -23.34
N LEU A 37 -6.17 -6.14 -23.49
CA LEU A 37 -5.48 -7.41 -23.26
C LEU A 37 -4.99 -8.02 -24.57
N SER A 38 -3.85 -8.72 -24.52
CA SER A 38 -3.29 -9.41 -25.68
C SER A 38 -3.95 -10.78 -25.83
N ALA A 39 -4.38 -11.15 -27.03
CA ALA A 39 -5.02 -12.43 -27.28
C ALA A 39 -4.42 -13.12 -28.52
N LYS A 40 -4.15 -14.42 -28.40
CA LYS A 40 -3.64 -15.26 -29.49
C LYS A 40 -4.55 -16.47 -29.71
N PRO A 41 -4.87 -16.84 -30.96
CA PRO A 41 -5.64 -18.05 -31.23
C PRO A 41 -4.82 -19.30 -30.90
N ARG A 42 -5.46 -20.30 -30.29
CA ARG A 42 -4.88 -21.62 -30.00
C ARG A 42 -5.93 -22.70 -30.29
N GLY A 43 -5.96 -23.17 -31.53
CA GLY A 43 -6.97 -24.14 -31.98
C GLY A 43 -8.39 -23.57 -31.91
N SER A 44 -9.31 -24.26 -31.23
CA SER A 44 -10.68 -23.76 -30.98
C SER A 44 -10.81 -22.82 -29.78
N ALA A 45 -9.70 -22.54 -29.09
CA ALA A 45 -9.63 -21.66 -27.93
C ALA A 45 -8.82 -20.39 -28.26
N MET A 46 -8.92 -19.42 -27.37
CA MET A 46 -8.15 -18.18 -27.43
C MET A 46 -7.41 -18.01 -26.11
N VAL A 47 -6.11 -17.77 -26.20
CA VAL A 47 -5.25 -17.52 -25.03
C VAL A 47 -5.12 -16.02 -24.87
N VAL A 48 -5.53 -15.49 -23.72
CA VAL A 48 -5.44 -14.08 -23.39
C VAL A 48 -4.37 -13.91 -22.32
N THR A 49 -3.38 -13.06 -22.59
CA THR A 49 -2.29 -12.77 -21.68
C THR A 49 -2.37 -11.31 -21.24
N GLY A 50 -2.13 -11.08 -19.95
CA GLY A 50 -1.98 -9.72 -19.43
C GLY A 50 -1.85 -9.69 -17.92
N ARG A 51 -1.81 -8.46 -17.38
CA ARG A 51 -1.79 -8.23 -15.94
C ARG A 51 -3.00 -8.85 -15.27
N TYR A 52 -2.79 -9.43 -14.09
CA TYR A 52 -3.79 -10.24 -13.41
C TYR A 52 -5.11 -9.50 -13.20
N MET A 53 -5.07 -8.24 -12.75
CA MET A 53 -6.28 -7.45 -12.51
C MET A 53 -7.16 -7.31 -13.76
N ARG A 54 -6.54 -7.19 -14.94
CA ARG A 54 -7.26 -7.09 -16.20
C ARG A 54 -7.81 -8.45 -16.65
N ILE A 55 -7.08 -9.53 -16.40
CA ILE A 55 -7.53 -10.90 -16.67
C ILE A 55 -8.70 -11.29 -15.75
N GLU A 56 -8.67 -10.89 -14.46
CA GLU A 56 -9.77 -11.09 -13.50
C GLU A 56 -11.02 -10.29 -13.92
N ASP A 57 -10.85 -9.03 -14.33
CA ASP A 57 -11.95 -8.21 -14.84
C ASP A 57 -12.53 -8.78 -16.14
N LEU A 58 -11.69 -9.30 -17.04
CA LEU A 58 -12.13 -10.00 -18.24
C LEU A 58 -12.93 -11.24 -17.87
N HIS A 59 -12.41 -12.08 -16.97
CA HIS A 59 -13.11 -13.26 -16.50
C HIS A 59 -14.49 -12.91 -15.93
N LYS A 60 -14.60 -11.88 -15.09
CA LYS A 60 -15.90 -11.41 -14.54
C LYS A 60 -16.85 -10.92 -15.62
N SER A 61 -16.35 -10.21 -16.64
CA SER A 61 -17.13 -9.79 -17.80
C SER A 61 -17.64 -10.99 -18.59
N LEU A 62 -16.77 -11.96 -18.88
CA LEU A 62 -17.09 -13.15 -19.66
C LEU A 62 -18.07 -14.08 -18.95
N SER A 63 -17.96 -14.25 -17.63
CA SER A 63 -18.94 -15.04 -16.85
C SER A 63 -20.37 -14.50 -16.94
N ARG A 64 -20.56 -13.21 -17.26
CA ARG A 64 -21.89 -12.62 -17.49
C ARG A 64 -22.42 -12.85 -18.91
N LEU A 65 -21.54 -13.22 -19.84
CA LEU A 65 -21.86 -13.49 -21.24
C LEU A 65 -22.12 -14.99 -21.52
N GLN A 66 -21.80 -15.88 -20.57
CA GLN A 66 -22.09 -17.31 -20.69
C GLN A 66 -23.59 -17.59 -20.47
N LYS A 67 -24.19 -18.41 -21.35
CA LYS A 67 -25.60 -18.82 -21.22
C LYS A 67 -25.81 -19.60 -19.92
N GLY A 68 -26.89 -19.28 -19.21
CA GLY A 68 -27.30 -19.97 -18.00
C GLY A 68 -27.50 -21.47 -18.23
N LYS A 69 -26.51 -22.27 -17.82
CA LYS A 69 -26.67 -23.62 -17.31
C LYS A 69 -25.65 -23.83 -16.21
N SER A 70 -26.15 -24.13 -15.02
CA SER A 70 -25.38 -24.57 -13.87
C SER A 70 -24.60 -25.84 -14.23
N GLN A 71 -23.32 -25.71 -14.55
CA GLN A 71 -22.26 -26.68 -14.28
C GLN A 71 -20.94 -26.07 -14.75
N SER A 72 -20.00 -25.98 -13.82
CA SER A 72 -18.61 -25.62 -14.03
C SER A 72 -17.97 -26.46 -15.13
N VAL A 73 -17.74 -25.90 -16.32
CA VAL A 73 -16.55 -26.06 -17.17
C VAL A 73 -16.70 -25.01 -18.27
N GLY A 74 -15.83 -23.99 -18.28
CA GLY A 74 -15.79 -23.06 -19.41
C GLY A 74 -14.74 -21.95 -19.43
N LEU A 75 -13.73 -22.06 -18.57
CA LEU A 75 -12.45 -21.36 -18.65
C LEU A 75 -11.46 -22.41 -18.15
N THR A 76 -10.61 -22.92 -19.04
CA THR A 76 -9.99 -24.22 -18.80
C THR A 76 -8.78 -24.11 -17.87
N GLU A 77 -7.97 -23.05 -18.01
CA GLU A 77 -6.76 -22.87 -17.21
C GLU A 77 -6.42 -21.37 -17.04
N ILE A 78 -6.13 -20.98 -15.78
CA ILE A 78 -5.43 -19.74 -15.44
C ILE A 78 -4.05 -20.14 -14.93
N SER A 79 -3.02 -19.87 -15.72
CA SER A 79 -1.65 -20.30 -15.42
C SER A 79 -0.69 -19.13 -15.42
N PRO A 80 0.29 -19.10 -14.50
CA PRO A 80 1.35 -18.11 -14.54
C PRO A 80 2.27 -18.36 -15.75
N VAL A 81 2.66 -17.29 -16.44
CA VAL A 81 3.57 -17.36 -17.58
C VAL A 81 4.99 -17.61 -17.05
N ASN A 82 5.44 -18.87 -17.05
CA ASN A 82 6.84 -19.20 -16.83
C ASN A 82 7.65 -18.81 -18.07
N GLN A 83 8.57 -17.85 -17.93
CA GLN A 83 9.40 -17.32 -19.03
C GLN A 83 10.46 -18.29 -19.57
N ASP A 84 10.48 -19.57 -19.17
CA ASP A 84 11.46 -20.54 -19.68
C ASP A 84 10.78 -21.65 -20.49
N SER A 85 10.78 -21.45 -21.81
CA SER A 85 10.25 -22.39 -22.79
C SER A 85 11.29 -23.45 -23.15
N SER A 86 11.91 -24.11 -22.17
CA SER A 86 12.83 -25.22 -22.48
C SER A 86 13.13 -26.21 -21.33
N ARG A 87 12.15 -26.60 -20.50
CA ARG A 87 12.12 -27.90 -19.78
C ARG A 87 10.87 -27.98 -18.88
N ARG A 88 9.90 -28.83 -19.26
CA ARG A 88 8.77 -29.17 -18.38
C ARG A 88 9.28 -30.02 -17.21
N ARG A 89 9.40 -29.43 -16.02
CA ARG A 89 9.40 -30.18 -14.74
C ARG A 89 7.94 -30.42 -14.29
N PRO A 90 7.64 -31.51 -13.57
CA PRO A 90 6.31 -31.73 -12.99
C PRO A 90 5.97 -30.56 -12.05
N ALA A 91 4.76 -30.02 -12.17
CA ALA A 91 4.28 -28.91 -11.35
C ALA A 91 4.21 -29.34 -9.88
N THR A 92 5.02 -28.72 -9.02
CA THR A 92 4.81 -28.79 -7.56
C THR A 92 3.43 -28.21 -7.23
N PRO A 93 2.60 -28.89 -6.41
CA PRO A 93 1.29 -28.37 -6.01
C PRO A 93 1.43 -27.02 -5.30
N ILE A 94 0.65 -26.03 -5.74
CA ILE A 94 0.67 -24.69 -5.16
C ILE A 94 0.10 -24.77 -3.74
N PRO A 95 0.80 -24.26 -2.71
CA PRO A 95 0.36 -24.38 -1.33
C PRO A 95 -0.93 -23.57 -1.07
N PRO A 96 -1.80 -24.05 -0.17
CA PRO A 96 -3.05 -23.36 0.17
C PRO A 96 -2.78 -21.99 0.80
N ALA A 97 -3.74 -21.06 0.62
CA ALA A 97 -3.64 -19.71 1.17
C ALA A 97 -3.74 -19.72 2.70
N GLU A 98 -2.67 -19.30 3.36
CA GLU A 98 -2.64 -19.24 4.81
C GLU A 98 -3.55 -18.12 5.35
N PRO A 99 -4.30 -18.37 6.43
CA PRO A 99 -5.09 -17.33 7.08
C PRO A 99 -4.22 -16.18 7.62
N VAL A 100 -4.81 -14.99 7.73
CA VAL A 100 -4.13 -13.78 8.21
C VAL A 100 -4.78 -13.28 9.49
N ASP A 101 -3.97 -13.06 10.52
CA ASP A 101 -4.39 -12.38 11.75
C ASP A 101 -4.42 -10.86 11.52
N VAL A 102 -5.49 -10.20 12.00
CA VAL A 102 -5.72 -8.77 11.78
C VAL A 102 -6.02 -8.04 13.09
N ASP A 103 -5.55 -6.79 13.16
CA ASP A 103 -5.75 -5.91 14.32
C ASP A 103 -7.24 -5.56 14.56
N PRO A 104 -7.73 -5.67 15.81
CA PRO A 104 -9.09 -5.35 16.21
C PRO A 104 -9.57 -3.93 15.87
N LEU A 105 -8.73 -2.92 16.06
CA LEU A 105 -9.08 -1.51 15.84
C LEU A 105 -9.17 -1.20 14.35
N VAL A 106 -8.20 -1.70 13.58
CA VAL A 106 -8.20 -1.54 12.12
C VAL A 106 -9.43 -2.21 11.51
N MET A 107 -9.78 -3.42 11.96
CA MET A 107 -10.97 -4.11 11.45
C MET A 107 -12.28 -3.45 11.86
N ASP A 108 -12.39 -2.89 13.06
CA ASP A 108 -13.57 -2.12 13.46
C ASP A 108 -13.73 -0.88 12.56
N TYR A 109 -12.64 -0.16 12.31
CA TYR A 109 -12.61 0.96 11.37
C TYR A 109 -13.03 0.55 9.96
N ILE A 110 -12.43 -0.51 9.41
CA ILE A 110 -12.77 -1.04 8.08
C ILE A 110 -14.25 -1.42 8.01
N SER A 111 -14.77 -2.10 9.03
CA SER A 111 -16.16 -2.57 9.06
C SER A 111 -17.16 -1.41 9.05
N LYS A 112 -16.81 -0.26 9.64
CA LYS A 112 -17.71 0.91 9.75
C LYS A 112 -17.53 1.89 8.61
N LYS A 113 -16.28 2.18 8.21
CA LYS A 113 -15.95 3.22 7.21
C LYS A 113 -15.75 2.66 5.80
N HIS A 114 -15.51 1.35 5.66
CA HIS A 114 -15.26 0.70 4.37
C HIS A 114 -16.09 -0.59 4.18
N SER A 115 -17.27 -0.66 4.79
CA SER A 115 -18.18 -1.83 4.76
C SER A 115 -18.46 -2.35 3.35
N GLN A 116 -18.84 -1.47 2.43
CA GLN A 116 -19.18 -1.84 1.05
C GLN A 116 -18.02 -2.57 0.34
N LYS A 117 -16.79 -2.10 0.56
CA LYS A 117 -15.60 -2.71 -0.04
C LYS A 117 -15.30 -4.06 0.63
N LEU A 118 -15.38 -4.13 1.95
CA LEU A 118 -15.21 -5.36 2.71
C LEU A 118 -16.23 -6.43 2.29
N ASP A 119 -17.49 -6.07 2.11
CA ASP A 119 -18.55 -7.01 1.71
C ASP A 119 -18.38 -7.50 0.27
N SER A 120 -17.90 -6.63 -0.64
CA SER A 120 -17.48 -7.04 -1.98
C SER A 120 -16.37 -8.11 -1.94
N MET A 121 -15.44 -7.99 -0.98
CA MET A 121 -14.36 -8.95 -0.80
C MET A 121 -14.83 -10.25 -0.17
N LYS A 122 -15.79 -10.19 0.76
CA LYS A 122 -16.43 -11.39 1.32
C LYS A 122 -17.12 -12.24 0.24
N LYS A 123 -17.82 -11.58 -0.67
CA LYS A 123 -18.49 -12.23 -1.83
C LYS A 123 -17.51 -12.92 -2.80
N THR A 124 -16.21 -12.63 -2.69
CA THR A 124 -15.17 -13.12 -3.59
C THR A 124 -14.14 -14.01 -2.88
N GLY A 125 -14.54 -14.61 -1.75
CA GLY A 125 -13.78 -15.67 -1.08
C GLY A 125 -13.08 -15.25 0.21
N VAL A 126 -13.30 -14.04 0.73
CA VAL A 126 -12.83 -13.65 2.07
C VAL A 126 -13.85 -14.09 3.13
N SER A 127 -13.40 -14.76 4.18
CA SER A 127 -14.23 -15.03 5.36
C SER A 127 -13.47 -14.67 6.63
N ILE A 128 -14.17 -14.17 7.64
CA ILE A 128 -13.58 -13.75 8.91
C ILE A 128 -14.20 -14.61 9.99
N ASP A 129 -13.37 -15.30 10.77
CA ASP A 129 -13.85 -16.13 11.87
C ASP A 129 -14.10 -15.34 13.16
N LYS A 130 -14.59 -16.03 14.20
CA LYS A 130 -14.88 -15.44 15.51
C LYS A 130 -13.62 -14.91 16.22
N ASN A 131 -12.45 -15.45 15.88
CA ASN A 131 -11.15 -15.02 16.40
C ASN A 131 -10.55 -13.89 15.55
N ARG A 132 -11.32 -13.32 14.63
CA ARG A 132 -10.92 -12.25 13.71
C ARG A 132 -9.75 -12.66 12.81
N ARG A 133 -9.57 -13.95 12.57
CA ARG A 133 -8.63 -14.45 11.57
C ARG A 133 -9.32 -14.52 10.22
N VAL A 134 -8.63 -14.04 9.20
CA VAL A 134 -9.18 -13.90 7.84
C VAL A 134 -8.73 -15.08 7.01
N HIS A 135 -9.70 -15.82 6.50
CA HIS A 135 -9.53 -17.03 5.71
C HIS A 135 -9.89 -16.76 4.26
N PHE A 136 -9.14 -17.35 3.34
CA PHE A 136 -9.28 -17.14 1.90
C PHE A 136 -9.66 -18.45 1.23
N ARG A 137 -10.81 -18.44 0.56
CA ARG A 137 -11.35 -19.61 -0.10
C ARG A 137 -11.49 -19.36 -1.59
N SER A 138 -11.24 -20.40 -2.36
CA SER A 138 -11.62 -20.43 -3.77
C SER A 138 -13.13 -20.51 -3.89
N LEU A 139 -13.68 -19.81 -4.90
CA LEU A 139 -15.05 -20.01 -5.34
C LEU A 139 -15.16 -21.12 -6.41
N TYR A 140 -14.04 -21.78 -6.74
CA TYR A 140 -13.91 -22.78 -7.80
C TYR A 140 -13.26 -24.07 -7.27
N PRO A 141 -13.81 -25.26 -7.57
CA PRO A 141 -13.21 -26.55 -7.22
C PRO A 141 -12.02 -26.92 -8.11
N GLY A 142 -11.00 -27.61 -7.55
CA GLY A 142 -9.84 -28.15 -8.28
C GLY A 142 -8.47 -27.54 -7.90
N GLU A 143 -7.38 -28.00 -8.54
CA GLU A 143 -5.99 -27.54 -8.30
C GLU A 143 -5.80 -26.02 -8.48
N GLN A 144 -6.67 -25.38 -9.27
CA GLN A 144 -6.71 -23.92 -9.49
C GLN A 144 -7.26 -23.13 -8.29
N GLY A 145 -7.88 -23.81 -7.32
CA GLY A 145 -8.48 -23.16 -6.15
C GLY A 145 -7.45 -22.55 -5.20
N ASN A 146 -6.25 -23.14 -5.10
CA ASN A 146 -5.19 -22.60 -4.25
C ASN A 146 -4.66 -21.27 -4.80
N VAL A 147 -4.56 -21.14 -6.12
CA VAL A 147 -4.13 -19.90 -6.79
C VAL A 147 -5.13 -18.77 -6.54
N HIS A 148 -6.42 -19.03 -6.76
CA HIS A 148 -7.47 -18.04 -6.48
C HIS A 148 -7.51 -17.62 -5.00
N ALA A 149 -7.34 -18.58 -4.07
CA ALA A 149 -7.30 -18.28 -2.64
C ALA A 149 -6.10 -17.38 -2.28
N GLN A 150 -4.92 -17.62 -2.86
CA GLN A 150 -3.72 -16.77 -2.66
C GLN A 150 -3.94 -15.36 -3.21
N PHE A 151 -4.64 -15.20 -4.33
CA PHE A 151 -4.97 -13.88 -4.86
C PHE A 151 -5.96 -13.10 -3.99
N THR A 152 -7.02 -13.78 -3.53
CA THR A 152 -7.98 -13.18 -2.62
C THR A 152 -7.31 -12.74 -1.32
N ARG A 153 -6.34 -13.53 -0.85
CA ARG A 153 -5.45 -13.19 0.27
C ARG A 153 -4.68 -11.91 0.03
N GLU A 154 -3.93 -11.83 -1.07
CA GLU A 154 -3.12 -10.65 -1.38
C GLU A 154 -3.95 -9.38 -1.53
N ARG A 155 -5.12 -9.46 -2.18
CA ARG A 155 -6.02 -8.31 -2.34
C ARG A 155 -6.55 -7.82 -0.98
N PHE A 156 -6.85 -8.75 -0.07
CA PHE A 156 -7.26 -8.42 1.29
C PHE A 156 -6.13 -7.79 2.09
N ILE A 157 -4.94 -8.38 2.08
CA ILE A 157 -3.75 -7.85 2.77
C ILE A 157 -3.45 -6.44 2.27
N THR A 158 -3.45 -6.24 0.96
CA THR A 158 -3.28 -4.94 0.30
C THR A 158 -4.26 -3.89 0.82
N PHE A 159 -5.55 -4.21 0.81
CA PHE A 159 -6.60 -3.32 1.25
C PHE A 159 -6.47 -2.99 2.75
N TYR A 160 -6.22 -4.03 3.55
CA TYR A 160 -6.04 -3.92 4.99
C TYR A 160 -4.83 -3.05 5.35
N GLN A 161 -3.65 -3.34 4.76
CA GLN A 161 -2.41 -2.62 5.01
C GLN A 161 -2.52 -1.15 4.61
N LYS A 162 -3.11 -0.86 3.44
CA LYS A 162 -3.32 0.53 2.99
C LYS A 162 -4.08 1.38 4.01
N ILE A 163 -5.03 0.77 4.72
CA ILE A 163 -5.79 1.44 5.77
C ILE A 163 -4.97 1.47 7.06
N ALA A 164 -4.42 0.33 7.48
CA ALA A 164 -3.66 0.19 8.72
C ALA A 164 -2.47 1.15 8.81
N THR A 165 -1.70 1.34 7.72
CA THR A 165 -0.49 2.17 7.70
C THR A 165 -0.77 3.65 7.93
N GLY A 166 -1.98 4.13 7.65
CA GLY A 166 -2.36 5.52 7.82
C GLY A 166 -3.32 5.74 8.99
N LEU A 167 -3.67 4.70 9.74
CA LEU A 167 -4.69 4.77 10.78
C LEU A 167 -4.06 5.01 12.14
N GLU A 168 -4.48 6.08 12.79
CA GLU A 168 -4.04 6.44 14.13
C GLU A 168 -5.25 6.53 15.07
N THR A 169 -4.96 6.47 16.38
CA THR A 169 -5.98 6.65 17.41
C THR A 169 -5.56 7.74 18.37
N LYS A 170 -6.48 8.65 18.70
CA LYS A 170 -6.26 9.72 19.66
C LYS A 170 -7.38 9.75 20.69
N ALA A 171 -7.01 9.82 21.97
CA ALA A 171 -7.97 10.00 23.05
C ALA A 171 -8.17 11.49 23.30
N CYS A 172 -9.42 11.93 23.38
CA CYS A 172 -9.76 13.32 23.66
C CYS A 172 -10.99 13.41 24.57
N GLN A 173 -11.04 14.48 25.35
CA GLN A 173 -12.25 14.89 26.06
C GLN A 173 -13.02 15.85 25.17
N LEU A 174 -14.28 15.53 24.89
CA LEU A 174 -15.13 16.34 24.02
C LEU A 174 -16.38 16.77 24.76
N ASN A 175 -16.64 18.07 24.78
CA ASN A 175 -17.90 18.61 25.24
C ASN A 175 -18.96 18.63 24.12
N THR A 176 -20.19 18.97 24.46
CA THR A 176 -21.35 18.98 23.52
C THR A 176 -21.12 19.83 22.27
N SER A 177 -20.41 20.96 22.38
CA SER A 177 -20.12 21.83 21.22
C SER A 177 -19.02 21.26 20.31
N GLN A 178 -18.05 20.56 20.88
CA GLN A 178 -16.96 19.91 20.14
C GLN A 178 -17.44 18.63 19.43
N MET A 179 -18.46 17.97 20.00
CA MET A 179 -19.17 16.86 19.34
C MET A 179 -19.81 17.28 18.01
N GLN A 180 -20.32 18.51 17.90
CA GLN A 180 -20.87 19.02 16.63
C GLN A 180 -19.78 19.24 15.57
N VAL A 181 -18.54 19.52 15.98
CA VAL A 181 -17.41 19.65 15.04
C VAL A 181 -17.05 18.28 14.44
N LEU A 182 -17.21 17.18 15.18
CA LEU A 182 -16.96 15.83 14.65
C LEU A 182 -17.86 15.47 13.46
N ASP A 183 -19.07 16.03 13.38
CA ASP A 183 -19.98 15.81 12.25
C ASP A 183 -19.38 16.31 10.92
N THR A 184 -18.39 17.22 11.00
CA THR A 184 -17.65 17.71 9.82
C THR A 184 -16.50 16.81 9.38
N PHE A 185 -16.20 15.74 10.15
CA PHE A 185 -15.14 14.76 9.87
C PHE A 185 -15.74 13.35 9.78
N PRO A 186 -16.58 13.06 8.76
CA PRO A 186 -17.31 11.79 8.63
C PRO A 186 -16.41 10.57 8.44
N GLU A 187 -15.14 10.75 8.11
CA GLU A 187 -14.13 9.69 8.02
C GLU A 187 -13.60 9.27 9.39
N LEU A 188 -13.66 10.12 10.42
CA LEU A 188 -13.24 9.76 11.77
C LEU A 188 -14.24 8.77 12.39
N LEU A 189 -13.72 7.72 12.99
CA LEU A 189 -14.48 6.79 13.80
C LEU A 189 -14.38 7.22 15.27
N VAL A 190 -15.53 7.47 15.89
CA VAL A 190 -15.64 7.86 17.29
C VAL A 190 -16.06 6.66 18.12
N THR A 191 -15.30 6.36 19.17
CA THR A 191 -15.62 5.31 20.14
C THR A 191 -15.65 5.89 21.55
N CYS A 192 -16.75 5.70 22.28
CA CYS A 192 -16.86 6.18 23.65
C CYS A 192 -16.08 5.26 24.59
N LYS A 193 -15.18 5.83 25.41
CA LYS A 193 -14.46 5.09 26.46
C LYS A 193 -15.09 5.25 27.85
N SER A 194 -15.71 6.40 28.12
CA SER A 194 -16.41 6.66 29.38
C SER A 194 -17.44 7.78 29.21
N HIS A 195 -18.72 7.46 29.41
CA HIS A 195 -19.82 8.43 29.32
C HIS A 195 -19.77 9.47 30.45
N ASN A 196 -19.40 9.08 31.67
CA ASN A 196 -19.34 9.99 32.82
C ASN A 196 -18.20 11.01 32.72
N ARG A 197 -17.13 10.71 31.98
CA ARG A 197 -15.96 11.59 31.81
C ARG A 197 -15.85 12.20 30.41
N GLN A 198 -16.83 11.95 29.53
CA GLN A 198 -16.85 12.43 28.14
C GLN A 198 -15.52 12.14 27.39
N ILE A 199 -14.93 10.97 27.65
CA ILE A 199 -13.68 10.55 27.00
C ILE A 199 -14.03 9.73 25.77
N TYR A 200 -13.59 10.23 24.62
CA TYR A 200 -13.77 9.59 23.33
C TYR A 200 -12.41 9.20 22.76
N GLN A 201 -12.37 8.07 22.05
CA GLN A 201 -11.26 7.69 21.19
C GLN A 201 -11.68 7.92 19.73
N LEU A 202 -10.92 8.79 19.07
CA LEU A 202 -11.03 9.05 17.65
C LEU A 202 -10.03 8.17 16.92
N THR A 203 -10.50 7.48 15.89
CA THR A 203 -9.69 6.60 15.04
C THR A 203 -9.84 7.08 13.60
N GLY A 204 -8.74 7.37 12.91
CA GLY A 204 -8.79 7.89 11.54
C GLY A 204 -7.41 8.22 10.99
N SER A 205 -7.37 8.88 9.84
CA SER A 205 -6.09 9.30 9.26
C SER A 205 -5.43 10.40 10.08
N PHE A 206 -4.10 10.46 10.08
CA PHE A 206 -3.35 11.54 10.72
C PHE A 206 -3.88 12.94 10.33
N LEU A 207 -4.10 13.16 9.02
CA LEU A 207 -4.63 14.43 8.50
C LEU A 207 -6.01 14.77 9.04
N SER A 208 -6.89 13.77 9.15
CA SER A 208 -8.23 13.94 9.69
C SER A 208 -8.21 14.27 11.18
N LEU A 209 -7.33 13.62 11.94
CA LEU A 209 -7.17 13.86 13.37
C LEU A 209 -6.58 15.26 13.63
N GLU A 210 -5.55 15.65 12.89
CA GLU A 210 -4.94 16.97 13.02
C GLU A 210 -5.90 18.09 12.57
N GLY A 211 -6.61 17.89 11.46
CA GLY A 211 -7.62 18.83 10.98
C GLY A 211 -8.75 19.03 11.99
N PHE A 212 -9.19 17.96 12.67
CA PHE A 212 -10.16 18.04 13.74
C PHE A 212 -9.64 18.85 14.94
N GLU A 213 -8.42 18.57 15.41
CA GLU A 213 -7.83 19.31 16.54
C GLU A 213 -7.63 20.79 16.24
N GLN A 214 -7.23 21.12 15.02
CA GLN A 214 -7.10 22.50 14.59
C GLN A 214 -8.46 23.20 14.55
N SER A 215 -9.51 22.48 14.16
CA SER A 215 -10.89 22.96 14.18
C SER A 215 -11.39 23.23 15.61
N LEU A 216 -10.92 22.46 16.60
CA LEU A 216 -11.21 22.71 18.02
C LEU A 216 -10.48 23.95 18.59
N ARG A 217 -9.29 24.27 18.06
CA ARG A 217 -8.47 25.42 18.49
C ARG A 217 -8.90 26.74 17.84
N SER A 218 -9.65 26.66 16.75
CA SER A 218 -10.13 27.82 15.97
C SER A 218 -11.52 28.24 16.44
N SER A 219 -11.80 29.54 16.57
CA SER A 219 -13.15 29.99 16.96
C SER A 219 -14.21 29.55 15.94
N PRO A 220 -15.42 29.09 16.35
CA PRO A 220 -16.34 28.29 15.50
C PRO A 220 -16.99 29.00 14.31
N LYS A 221 -16.67 30.28 14.04
CA LYS A 221 -17.48 31.14 13.16
C LYS A 221 -16.95 31.34 11.72
N ARG A 222 -15.89 30.67 11.28
CA ARG A 222 -15.38 30.85 9.89
C ARG A 222 -15.26 29.60 9.03
N TYR A 223 -15.47 28.40 9.58
CA TYR A 223 -15.26 27.15 8.84
C TYR A 223 -16.52 26.59 8.15
N SER A 224 -17.71 26.75 8.76
CA SER A 224 -18.93 26.06 8.30
C SER A 224 -19.44 26.51 6.92
N GLN A 225 -18.98 27.67 6.42
CA GLN A 225 -19.42 28.22 5.14
C GLN A 225 -18.51 27.85 3.95
N LYS A 226 -17.30 27.32 4.18
CA LYS A 226 -16.33 27.02 3.10
C LYS A 226 -16.23 25.53 2.73
N TYR A 227 -16.70 24.61 3.57
CA TYR A 227 -16.58 23.16 3.30
C TYR A 227 -17.67 22.56 2.40
N SER A 228 -18.79 23.26 2.20
CA SER A 228 -19.89 22.82 1.33
C SER A 228 -19.56 22.90 -0.17
N GLN A 229 -18.43 23.51 -0.57
CA GLN A 229 -18.05 23.67 -1.98
C GLN A 229 -16.91 22.74 -2.45
N ILE A 230 -16.28 21.96 -1.56
CA ILE A 230 -15.14 21.07 -1.93
C ILE A 230 -15.59 19.62 -2.16
N SER A 231 -16.74 19.20 -1.62
CA SER A 231 -17.24 17.82 -1.67
C SER A 231 -17.83 17.39 -3.03
N GLN A 232 -17.75 18.20 -4.09
CA GLN A 232 -18.26 17.84 -5.43
C GLN A 232 -17.21 17.48 -6.50
N VAL A 233 -15.91 17.46 -6.19
CA VAL A 233 -14.91 16.92 -7.15
C VAL A 233 -14.58 15.47 -6.80
N GLY A 234 -15.60 14.60 -6.93
CA GLY A 234 -15.52 13.21 -6.51
C GLY A 234 -16.30 12.22 -7.37
N THR A 235 -16.78 12.60 -8.56
CA THR A 235 -17.41 11.66 -9.50
C THR A 235 -17.27 12.12 -10.94
N ALA A 236 -16.26 11.63 -11.67
CA ALA A 236 -16.34 11.52 -13.14
C ALA A 236 -15.40 10.41 -13.66
N ARG A 237 -15.97 9.54 -14.48
CA ARG A 237 -15.33 8.46 -15.24
C ARG A 237 -14.25 8.98 -16.20
N ALA A 238 -13.28 8.13 -16.48
CA ALA A 238 -12.19 8.34 -17.44
C ALA A 238 -12.67 8.52 -18.88
N SER A 239 -11.97 9.37 -19.65
CA SER A 239 -11.73 9.20 -21.09
C SER A 239 -10.52 10.02 -21.53
N ALA A 240 -9.65 9.42 -22.34
CA ALA A 240 -8.45 10.02 -22.90
C ALA A 240 -8.78 10.90 -24.12
N SER A 241 -8.14 12.07 -24.22
CA SER A 241 -7.75 12.78 -25.46
C SER A 241 -6.97 14.07 -25.07
N SER A 242 -5.94 14.43 -25.83
CA SER A 242 -5.31 15.76 -25.88
C SER A 242 -5.54 16.34 -27.30
N PRO A 243 -5.23 17.61 -27.67
CA PRO A 243 -5.02 18.92 -26.99
C PRO A 243 -6.04 19.99 -27.57
N PRO A 244 -5.92 21.36 -27.57
CA PRO A 244 -4.80 22.26 -27.27
C PRO A 244 -5.08 23.50 -26.37
N VAL A 245 -3.96 24.18 -26.10
CA VAL A 245 -3.74 25.48 -25.45
C VAL A 245 -4.73 26.55 -25.90
N GLN A 246 -5.34 27.28 -24.95
CA GLN A 246 -5.73 28.68 -25.08
C GLN A 246 -5.87 29.36 -23.71
N GLN A 247 -5.54 30.65 -23.71
CA GLN A 247 -5.20 31.52 -22.58
C GLN A 247 -6.43 32.13 -21.88
N ASN A 248 -6.21 32.54 -20.63
CA ASN A 248 -6.84 33.64 -19.88
C ASN A 248 -8.36 33.69 -19.67
N GLN A 249 -8.80 33.44 -18.43
CA GLN A 249 -9.57 34.38 -17.61
C GLN A 249 -9.26 34.20 -16.10
N PRO A 250 -9.16 35.28 -15.31
CA PRO A 250 -8.84 35.21 -13.89
C PRO A 250 -10.10 34.83 -13.11
N ASN A 251 -10.22 33.57 -12.74
CA ASN A 251 -11.18 33.18 -11.71
C ASN A 251 -10.47 33.40 -10.37
N ASP A 252 -10.88 34.44 -9.64
CA ASP A 252 -10.50 34.70 -8.24
C ASP A 252 -11.06 33.59 -7.33
N LYS A 253 -10.54 32.38 -7.49
CA LYS A 253 -10.61 31.36 -6.45
C LYS A 253 -9.53 31.75 -5.47
N GLU A 254 -9.93 32.35 -4.34
CA GLU A 254 -9.06 32.54 -3.18
C GLU A 254 -8.25 31.26 -2.95
N GLU A 255 -6.95 31.27 -3.25
CA GLU A 255 -6.10 30.11 -3.02
C GLU A 255 -6.00 29.90 -1.51
N ILE A 256 -6.37 28.73 -0.99
CA ILE A 256 -6.39 28.44 0.45
C ILE A 256 -5.13 27.66 0.83
N CYS A 257 -4.49 28.01 1.94
CA CYS A 257 -3.38 27.23 2.49
C CYS A 257 -3.91 25.96 3.16
N CYS A 258 -3.53 24.76 2.71
CA CYS A 258 -4.05 23.52 3.30
C CYS A 258 -3.53 23.20 4.72
N ILE A 259 -2.61 24.00 5.26
CA ILE A 259 -2.02 23.81 6.61
C ILE A 259 -2.79 24.64 7.65
N CYS A 260 -3.10 25.91 7.35
CA CYS A 260 -3.85 26.77 8.27
C CYS A 260 -5.31 26.99 7.85
N LEU A 261 -5.67 26.58 6.64
CA LEU A 261 -6.99 26.73 6.03
C LEU A 261 -7.42 28.20 5.81
N ASP A 262 -6.47 29.14 5.93
CA ASP A 262 -6.66 30.54 5.60
C ASP A 262 -6.40 30.84 4.12
N THR A 263 -7.00 31.92 3.62
CA THR A 263 -6.71 32.47 2.28
C THR A 263 -5.24 32.89 2.19
N LEU A 264 -4.57 32.48 1.12
CA LEU A 264 -3.18 32.78 0.85
C LEU A 264 -3.01 34.26 0.52
N ASP A 265 -2.30 34.95 1.39
CA ASP A 265 -1.71 36.26 1.08
C ASP A 265 -0.51 36.04 0.14
N LYS A 266 -0.60 36.57 -1.08
CA LYS A 266 0.46 36.46 -2.10
C LYS A 266 1.82 36.98 -1.60
N SER A 267 1.83 37.95 -0.69
CA SER A 267 3.08 38.51 -0.13
C SER A 267 3.72 37.62 0.93
N LYS A 268 2.93 36.74 1.56
CA LYS A 268 3.36 35.82 2.64
C LYS A 268 3.27 34.36 2.25
N SER A 269 3.07 34.06 0.97
CA SER A 269 3.02 32.69 0.47
C SER A 269 4.36 32.27 -0.14
N LYS A 270 4.54 30.96 -0.28
CA LYS A 270 5.68 30.34 -0.95
C LYS A 270 5.18 29.17 -1.78
N THR A 271 5.51 29.21 -3.07
CA THR A 271 5.25 28.13 -4.01
C THR A 271 6.48 27.22 -4.09
N LEU A 272 6.26 25.92 -3.93
CA LEU A 272 7.33 24.94 -4.02
C LEU A 272 7.74 24.67 -5.48
N ASP A 273 9.04 24.57 -5.74
CA ASP A 273 9.61 24.54 -7.09
C ASP A 273 9.33 23.23 -7.85
N LYS A 274 9.37 22.07 -7.19
CA LYS A 274 9.18 20.77 -7.84
C LYS A 274 7.71 20.44 -8.14
N CYS A 275 6.78 20.81 -7.26
CA CYS A 275 5.37 20.42 -7.35
C CYS A 275 4.37 21.56 -7.50
N LYS A 276 4.84 22.82 -7.45
CA LYS A 276 4.04 24.04 -7.66
C LYS A 276 2.86 24.26 -6.70
N HIS A 277 2.83 23.56 -5.56
CA HIS A 277 1.86 23.82 -4.49
C HIS A 277 2.29 25.05 -3.68
N THR A 278 1.32 25.87 -3.28
CA THR A 278 1.53 27.14 -2.57
C THR A 278 1.00 27.06 -1.13
N PHE A 279 1.76 27.62 -0.19
CA PHE A 279 1.44 27.64 1.25
C PHE A 279 1.83 28.98 1.86
N CYS A 280 1.30 29.33 3.03
CA CYS A 280 1.88 30.40 3.84
C CYS A 280 3.35 30.06 4.16
N ARG A 281 4.25 31.03 4.05
CA ARG A 281 5.69 30.85 4.24
C ARG A 281 6.01 30.25 5.61
N ASP A 282 5.36 30.74 6.67
CA ASP A 282 5.56 30.26 8.04
C ASP A 282 4.96 28.87 8.28
N CYS A 283 3.82 28.55 7.66
CA CYS A 283 3.23 27.22 7.72
C CYS A 283 4.14 26.19 7.03
N LEU A 284 4.66 26.53 5.86
CA LEU A 284 5.60 25.67 5.13
C LEU A 284 6.92 25.49 5.89
N LYS A 285 7.44 26.57 6.49
CA LYS A 285 8.67 26.50 7.31
C LYS A 285 8.50 25.52 8.46
N ARG A 286 7.43 25.66 9.27
CA ARG A 286 7.13 24.74 10.38
C ARG A 286 6.91 23.30 9.90
N ALA A 287 6.20 23.10 8.79
CA ALA A 287 6.01 21.78 8.22
C ALA A 287 7.35 21.13 7.83
N PHE A 288 8.25 21.89 7.20
CA PHE A 288 9.56 21.40 6.77
C PHE A 288 10.54 21.15 7.91
N GLU A 289 10.43 21.89 9.02
CA GLU A 289 11.18 21.61 10.26
C GLU A 289 10.83 20.24 10.84
N ILE A 290 9.58 19.78 10.67
CA ILE A 290 9.15 18.45 11.09
C ILE A 290 9.55 17.40 10.04
N LYS A 291 9.14 17.62 8.78
CA LYS A 291 9.42 16.71 7.68
C LYS A 291 9.48 17.50 6.37
N PRO A 292 10.59 17.44 5.61
CA PRO A 292 10.76 18.25 4.41
C PRO A 292 10.03 17.63 3.21
N VAL A 293 8.71 17.48 3.31
CA VAL A 293 7.80 16.98 2.27
C VAL A 293 6.69 17.99 2.04
N CYS A 294 6.26 18.14 0.78
CA CYS A 294 5.10 18.94 0.44
C CYS A 294 3.85 18.40 1.17
N PRO A 295 3.16 19.21 2.00
CA PRO A 295 1.97 18.75 2.73
C PRO A 295 0.80 18.35 1.82
N THR A 296 0.76 18.82 0.57
CA THR A 296 -0.31 18.49 -0.38
C THR A 296 -0.06 17.19 -1.14
N CYS A 297 1.18 16.88 -1.53
CA CYS A 297 1.46 15.78 -2.45
C CYS A 297 2.62 14.86 -2.05
N GLY A 298 3.29 15.13 -0.92
CA GLY A 298 4.35 14.28 -0.39
C GLY A 298 5.70 14.38 -1.10
N VAL A 299 5.85 15.25 -2.12
CA VAL A 299 7.14 15.45 -2.81
C VAL A 299 8.21 15.89 -1.81
N ILE A 300 9.37 15.25 -1.83
CA ILE A 300 10.47 15.47 -0.88
C ILE A 300 11.36 16.66 -1.31
N TYR A 301 11.65 17.56 -0.37
CA TYR A 301 12.44 18.78 -0.54
C TYR A 301 13.74 18.80 0.28
N GLY A 302 13.97 17.82 1.15
CA GLY A 302 15.17 17.69 1.98
C GLY A 302 15.43 16.25 2.39
N ALA A 303 16.51 16.02 3.13
CA ALA A 303 16.83 14.69 3.65
C ALA A 303 15.75 14.26 4.66
N LEU A 304 15.14 13.10 4.44
CA LEU A 304 14.21 12.52 5.40
C LEU A 304 15.01 11.89 6.54
N LYS A 305 14.58 12.13 7.77
CA LYS A 305 15.05 11.41 8.95
C LYS A 305 13.92 10.52 9.44
N GLY A 306 14.19 9.24 9.64
CA GLY A 306 13.21 8.29 10.17
C GLY A 306 13.30 8.13 11.69
N THR A 307 12.54 7.16 12.19
CA THR A 307 12.33 6.84 13.61
C THR A 307 12.98 5.51 14.01
N GLN A 308 14.00 5.05 13.27
CA GLN A 308 14.85 3.94 13.74
C GLN A 308 15.49 4.34 15.08
N PRO A 309 15.57 3.48 16.10
CA PRO A 309 16.18 3.87 17.37
C PRO A 309 17.68 4.17 17.27
N ASP A 310 18.16 5.06 18.14
CA ASP A 310 19.58 5.39 18.25
C ASP A 310 20.38 4.23 18.87
N GLY A 311 21.72 4.27 18.73
CA GLY A 311 22.60 3.21 19.24
C GLY A 311 22.64 1.93 18.38
N GLY A 312 21.94 1.92 17.24
CA GLY A 312 22.00 0.85 16.26
C GLY A 312 23.34 0.77 15.53
N SER A 313 23.68 -0.41 15.04
CA SER A 313 24.85 -0.65 14.18
C SER A 313 24.49 -1.45 12.93
N MET A 314 25.19 -1.14 11.84
CA MET A 314 25.13 -1.85 10.57
C MET A 314 26.55 -2.30 10.21
N ARG A 315 26.77 -3.61 10.08
CA ARG A 315 28.04 -4.20 9.66
C ARG A 315 27.86 -4.89 8.32
N ILE A 316 28.82 -4.73 7.42
CA ILE A 316 28.78 -5.29 6.08
C ILE A 316 30.00 -6.20 5.92
N THR A 317 29.77 -7.43 5.49
CA THR A 317 30.81 -8.40 5.14
C THR A 317 30.55 -8.94 3.73
N VAL A 318 31.56 -9.57 3.12
CA VAL A 318 31.42 -10.20 1.80
C VAL A 318 31.91 -11.64 1.92
N GLU A 319 31.11 -12.56 1.39
CA GLU A 319 31.38 -13.99 1.34
C GLU A 319 31.56 -14.45 -0.11
N PRO A 320 32.39 -15.48 -0.37
CA PRO A 320 32.59 -16.03 -1.71
C PRO A 320 31.40 -16.85 -2.21
N SER A 321 30.47 -17.22 -1.33
CA SER A 321 29.28 -17.99 -1.67
C SER A 321 28.32 -17.18 -2.54
N PHE A 322 27.63 -17.83 -3.48
CA PHE A 322 26.66 -17.16 -4.35
C PHE A 322 25.23 -17.20 -3.78
N LEU A 323 24.37 -16.37 -4.36
CA LEU A 323 22.92 -16.42 -4.18
C LEU A 323 22.27 -17.02 -5.43
N PRO A 324 21.19 -17.80 -5.31
CA PRO A 324 20.44 -18.30 -6.47
C PRO A 324 20.05 -17.17 -7.45
N GLY A 325 20.37 -17.33 -8.73
CA GLY A 325 20.21 -16.32 -9.79
C GLY A 325 21.38 -15.35 -9.95
N TYR A 326 22.43 -15.48 -9.12
CA TYR A 326 23.65 -14.66 -9.13
C TYR A 326 24.91 -15.52 -8.98
N GLU A 327 24.95 -16.69 -9.64
CA GLU A 327 25.99 -17.72 -9.48
C GLU A 327 27.42 -17.24 -9.79
N ARG A 328 27.56 -16.12 -10.53
CA ARG A 328 28.84 -15.51 -10.90
C ARG A 328 29.38 -14.51 -9.87
N TYR A 329 28.64 -14.24 -8.80
CA TYR A 329 28.96 -13.22 -7.81
C TYR A 329 29.06 -13.84 -6.41
N GLY A 330 29.87 -13.22 -5.54
CA GLY A 330 29.81 -13.48 -4.10
C GLY A 330 28.54 -12.92 -3.47
N THR A 331 28.47 -12.91 -2.15
CA THR A 331 27.33 -12.40 -1.38
C THR A 331 27.79 -11.32 -0.41
N ILE A 332 27.18 -10.14 -0.49
CA ILE A 332 27.27 -9.11 0.55
C ILE A 332 26.29 -9.50 1.66
N VAL A 333 26.80 -9.63 2.88
CA VAL A 333 26.00 -9.92 4.08
C VAL A 333 25.94 -8.65 4.93
N ILE A 334 24.73 -8.24 5.27
CA ILE A 334 24.47 -7.04 6.07
C ILE A 334 23.91 -7.49 7.42
N HIS A 335 24.62 -7.19 8.50
CA HIS A 335 24.19 -7.43 9.86
C HIS A 335 23.72 -6.12 10.49
N TYR A 336 22.45 -6.08 10.87
CA TYR A 336 21.87 -5.02 11.65
C TYR A 336 21.73 -5.46 13.10
N TYR A 337 22.05 -4.55 14.01
CA TYR A 337 21.80 -4.71 15.43
C TYR A 337 21.26 -3.41 16.00
N ILE A 338 20.04 -3.44 16.52
CA ILE A 338 19.43 -2.38 17.31
C ILE A 338 19.27 -2.93 18.73
N PRO A 339 19.87 -2.31 19.76
CA PRO A 339 19.72 -2.76 21.15
C PRO A 339 18.30 -2.51 21.68
N ASP A 340 17.97 -3.12 22.81
CA ASP A 340 16.80 -2.73 23.61
C ASP A 340 16.98 -1.29 24.11
N GLY A 341 15.88 -0.58 24.37
CA GLY A 341 15.96 0.77 24.87
C GLY A 341 14.62 1.36 25.28
N THR A 342 14.59 2.69 25.38
CA THR A 342 13.39 3.47 25.73
C THR A 342 12.97 4.34 24.55
N GLN A 343 11.66 4.39 24.29
CA GLN A 343 11.06 5.18 23.23
C GLN A 343 11.24 6.69 23.49
N GLY A 344 11.87 7.38 22.56
CA GLY A 344 11.88 8.85 22.49
C GLY A 344 10.54 9.45 22.05
N ASP A 345 10.46 10.78 22.02
CA ASP A 345 9.26 11.55 21.70
C ASP A 345 8.72 11.30 20.27
N GLU A 346 9.58 10.82 19.36
CA GLU A 346 9.24 10.50 17.98
C GLU A 346 8.57 9.13 17.80
N HIS A 347 8.49 8.33 18.86
CA HIS A 347 7.98 6.95 18.81
C HIS A 347 6.53 6.85 19.34
N PRO A 348 5.82 5.73 19.07
CA PRO A 348 4.39 5.61 19.40
C PRO A 348 4.05 5.74 20.89
N ASN A 349 4.95 5.31 21.80
CA ASN A 349 4.74 5.37 23.23
C ASN A 349 5.97 5.97 23.95
N PRO A 350 6.16 7.31 23.94
CA PRO A 350 7.31 7.95 24.57
C PRO A 350 7.50 7.55 26.04
N GLY A 351 8.74 7.31 26.44
CA GLY A 351 9.12 6.86 27.78
C GLY A 351 8.88 5.37 28.07
N LYS A 352 8.23 4.61 27.17
CA LYS A 352 8.08 3.15 27.34
C LYS A 352 9.29 2.39 26.79
N PRO A 353 9.63 1.23 27.39
CA PRO A 353 10.68 0.38 26.83
C PRO A 353 10.25 -0.19 25.47
N TYR A 354 11.23 -0.55 24.64
CA TYR A 354 11.04 -1.34 23.43
C TYR A 354 12.07 -2.48 23.38
N ASN A 355 11.72 -3.58 22.72
CA ASN A 355 12.67 -4.64 22.41
C ASN A 355 13.38 -4.36 21.08
N GLY A 356 14.70 -4.43 21.10
CA GLY A 356 15.60 -4.32 19.98
C GLY A 356 15.49 -5.49 18.99
N ALA A 357 16.36 -5.50 18.00
CA ALA A 357 16.40 -6.54 16.99
C ALA A 357 17.80 -6.74 16.41
N ALA A 358 18.16 -8.01 16.18
CA ALA A 358 19.27 -8.40 15.34
C ALA A 358 18.72 -9.01 14.04
N ARG A 359 19.19 -8.55 12.88
CA ARG A 359 18.72 -9.04 11.58
C ARG A 359 19.88 -9.15 10.60
N THR A 360 19.82 -10.18 9.76
CA THR A 360 20.78 -10.38 8.67
C THR A 360 20.05 -10.25 7.33
N ALA A 361 20.68 -9.59 6.38
CA ALA A 361 20.20 -9.47 5.01
C ALA A 361 21.30 -9.78 3.99
N TYR A 362 20.90 -10.16 2.78
CA TYR A 362 21.80 -10.62 1.73
C TYR A 362 21.59 -9.82 0.43
N LEU A 363 22.69 -9.49 -0.23
CA LEU A 363 22.72 -8.93 -1.59
C LEU A 363 23.77 -9.67 -2.42
N PRO A 364 23.61 -9.82 -3.73
CA PRO A 364 24.70 -10.31 -4.57
C PRO A 364 25.85 -9.28 -4.59
N ASP A 365 27.10 -9.74 -4.58
CA ASP A 365 28.29 -8.88 -4.71
C ASP A 365 28.52 -8.42 -6.17
N SER A 366 27.45 -8.01 -6.83
CA SER A 366 27.45 -7.46 -8.18
C SER A 366 27.55 -5.93 -8.14
N LYS A 367 27.76 -5.30 -9.30
CA LYS A 367 27.75 -3.83 -9.42
C LYS A 367 26.45 -3.21 -8.89
N GLU A 368 25.31 -3.83 -9.21
CA GLU A 368 24.01 -3.37 -8.75
C GLU A 368 23.80 -3.64 -7.26
N GLY A 369 24.21 -4.81 -6.75
CA GLY A 369 24.12 -5.12 -5.32
C GLY A 369 24.98 -4.18 -4.47
N LYS A 370 26.19 -3.81 -4.91
CA LYS A 370 27.03 -2.79 -4.26
C LYS A 370 26.36 -1.42 -4.21
N LYS A 371 25.68 -1.03 -5.30
CA LYS A 371 24.89 0.21 -5.34
C LYS A 371 23.77 0.18 -4.30
N VAL A 372 22.97 -0.90 -4.28
CA VAL A 372 21.90 -1.07 -3.27
C VAL A 372 22.47 -1.04 -1.85
N CYS A 373 23.60 -1.71 -1.61
CA CYS A 373 24.26 -1.72 -0.31
C CYS A 373 24.63 -0.31 0.16
N SER A 374 25.19 0.53 -0.72
CA SER A 374 25.50 1.94 -0.42
C SER A 374 24.24 2.74 -0.08
N LEU A 375 23.15 2.54 -0.81
CA LEU A 375 21.88 3.23 -0.55
C LEU A 375 21.24 2.77 0.78
N LEU A 376 21.31 1.47 1.10
CA LEU A 376 20.85 0.95 2.39
C LEU A 376 21.67 1.52 3.55
N LYS A 377 22.98 1.69 3.37
CA LYS A 377 23.83 2.36 4.36
C LYS A 377 23.38 3.81 4.57
N GLN A 378 23.15 4.55 3.49
CA GLN A 378 22.61 5.91 3.59
C GLN A 378 21.25 5.96 4.28
N ALA A 379 20.34 5.03 3.95
CA ALA A 379 19.04 4.93 4.60
C ALA A 379 19.16 4.59 6.10
N PHE A 380 20.11 3.74 6.48
CA PHE A 380 20.40 3.42 7.88
C PHE A 380 20.92 4.63 8.64
N ASP A 381 21.89 5.35 8.05
CA ASP A 381 22.46 6.59 8.60
C ASP A 381 21.38 7.69 8.75
N GLN A 382 20.36 7.67 7.89
CA GLN A 382 19.18 8.55 7.96
C GLN A 382 18.03 8.00 8.84
N ARG A 383 18.25 6.90 9.58
CA ARG A 383 17.28 6.28 10.48
C ARG A 383 16.01 5.76 9.79
N LEU A 384 16.10 5.36 8.52
CA LEU A 384 14.96 4.96 7.66
C LEU A 384 14.76 3.44 7.49
N ILE A 385 15.72 2.61 7.93
CA ILE A 385 15.64 1.14 7.75
C ILE A 385 14.66 0.51 8.75
N PHE A 386 14.69 0.97 10.00
CA PHE A 386 13.85 0.48 11.07
C PHE A 386 12.90 1.56 11.62
N THR A 387 11.96 1.12 12.45
CA THR A 387 11.11 1.95 13.31
C THR A 387 10.70 1.15 14.54
N ILE A 388 10.07 1.78 15.53
CA ILE A 388 9.37 1.09 16.62
C ILE A 388 7.89 1.02 16.27
N GLY A 389 7.31 -0.16 16.40
CA GLY A 389 5.90 -0.34 16.11
C GLY A 389 5.37 -1.70 16.55
N ILE A 390 4.39 -2.18 15.79
CA ILE A 390 3.79 -3.50 15.96
C ILE A 390 4.42 -4.43 14.92
N SER A 391 4.99 -5.54 15.36
CA SER A 391 5.49 -6.58 14.48
C SER A 391 4.33 -7.19 13.70
N SER A 392 4.39 -7.11 12.37
CA SER A 392 3.38 -7.70 11.49
C SER A 392 3.35 -9.23 11.54
N THR A 393 4.45 -9.88 11.92
CA THR A 393 4.54 -11.35 11.98
C THR A 393 4.12 -11.91 13.33
N THR A 394 4.32 -11.16 14.42
CA THR A 394 4.08 -11.66 15.79
C THR A 394 3.03 -10.89 16.58
N GLY A 395 2.52 -9.76 16.05
CA GLY A 395 1.57 -8.87 16.72
C GLY A 395 2.13 -8.15 17.95
N ARG A 396 3.42 -8.31 18.27
CA ARG A 396 4.05 -7.68 19.44
C ARG A 396 4.22 -6.18 19.19
N SER A 397 3.72 -5.36 20.11
CA SER A 397 3.95 -3.91 20.14
C SER A 397 5.25 -3.55 20.86
N ASN A 398 5.72 -2.32 20.67
CA ASN A 398 6.96 -1.80 21.27
C ASN A 398 8.19 -2.64 20.89
N VAL A 399 8.30 -2.98 19.61
CA VAL A 399 9.46 -3.72 19.09
C VAL A 399 10.01 -3.05 17.84
N VAL A 400 11.29 -3.31 17.55
CA VAL A 400 11.94 -2.85 16.33
C VAL A 400 11.45 -3.64 15.11
N THR A 401 10.84 -2.93 14.16
CA THR A 401 10.31 -3.47 12.90
C THR A 401 11.00 -2.84 11.69
N TRP A 402 10.95 -3.52 10.55
CA TRP A 402 11.33 -2.92 9.27
C TRP A 402 10.44 -1.70 8.97
N ASN A 403 10.98 -0.72 8.26
CA ASN A 403 10.30 0.51 7.89
C ASN A 403 10.22 0.61 6.36
N ASP A 404 9.36 -0.21 5.75
CA ASP A 404 9.01 -0.23 4.31
C ASP A 404 10.18 -0.26 3.30
N ILE A 405 11.35 -0.75 3.72
CA ILE A 405 12.47 -1.09 2.83
C ILE A 405 12.69 -2.60 2.96
N HIS A 406 12.33 -3.35 1.92
CA HIS A 406 12.38 -4.79 1.95
C HIS A 406 13.82 -5.31 1.90
N HIS A 407 14.11 -6.25 2.79
CA HIS A 407 15.40 -6.93 2.87
C HIS A 407 15.23 -8.41 2.55
N LYS A 408 16.25 -8.99 1.92
CA LYS A 408 16.34 -10.43 1.74
C LYS A 408 16.97 -11.06 2.95
N THR A 409 16.15 -11.56 3.88
CA THR A 409 16.59 -12.18 5.14
C THR A 409 16.85 -13.68 5.02
N SER A 410 16.57 -14.27 3.86
CA SER A 410 16.93 -15.65 3.51
C SER A 410 17.81 -15.68 2.26
N ARG A 411 18.69 -16.67 2.16
CA ARG A 411 19.47 -16.91 0.94
C ARG A 411 18.67 -17.67 -0.13
N THR A 412 17.60 -18.35 0.27
CA THR A 412 16.79 -19.23 -0.58
C THR A 412 15.29 -19.01 -0.32
N GLY A 413 14.41 -19.69 -1.06
CA GLY A 413 12.95 -19.63 -0.85
C GLY A 413 12.25 -18.52 -1.63
N GLY A 414 12.97 -17.83 -2.53
CA GLY A 414 12.40 -16.83 -3.44
C GLY A 414 11.72 -15.67 -2.72
N PRO A 415 10.86 -14.90 -3.42
CA PRO A 415 10.21 -13.72 -2.86
C PRO A 415 9.40 -13.99 -1.59
N THR A 416 8.67 -15.11 -1.54
CA THR A 416 7.80 -15.49 -0.41
C THR A 416 8.58 -15.88 0.84
N GLY A 417 9.75 -16.48 0.68
CA GLY A 417 10.69 -16.78 1.77
C GLY A 417 11.60 -15.60 2.14
N TYR A 418 11.35 -14.40 1.62
CA TYR A 418 12.25 -13.25 1.75
C TYR A 418 13.69 -13.57 1.31
N GLY A 419 13.83 -14.41 0.27
CA GLY A 419 15.13 -14.86 -0.23
C GLY A 419 15.22 -14.91 -1.74
N TYR A 420 16.17 -15.68 -2.24
CA TYR A 420 16.52 -15.78 -3.66
C TYR A 420 16.11 -17.15 -4.23
N PRO A 421 15.94 -17.29 -5.57
CA PRO A 421 16.07 -16.24 -6.59
C PRO A 421 14.90 -15.26 -6.56
N ASP A 422 15.17 -13.99 -6.79
CA ASP A 422 14.18 -12.92 -6.97
C ASP A 422 14.77 -11.89 -7.96
N PRO A 423 14.48 -12.02 -9.26
CA PRO A 423 15.11 -11.19 -10.29
C PRO A 423 14.70 -9.71 -10.19
N ASP A 424 13.55 -9.40 -9.60
CA ASP A 424 13.02 -8.04 -9.51
C ASP A 424 13.43 -7.31 -8.22
N TYR A 425 14.07 -8.01 -7.27
CA TYR A 425 14.34 -7.47 -5.95
C TYR A 425 15.21 -6.19 -5.97
N LEU A 426 16.34 -6.22 -6.68
CA LEU A 426 17.28 -5.09 -6.67
C LEU A 426 16.65 -3.82 -7.26
N LYS A 427 15.80 -3.96 -8.28
CA LYS A 427 15.01 -2.86 -8.82
C LYS A 427 13.98 -2.38 -7.79
N ARG A 428 13.22 -3.30 -7.20
CA ARG A 428 12.15 -2.98 -6.23
C ARG A 428 12.69 -2.24 -5.00
N VAL A 429 13.79 -2.70 -4.41
CA VAL A 429 14.39 -2.03 -3.24
C VAL A 429 14.95 -0.64 -3.59
N GLN A 430 15.48 -0.45 -4.80
CA GLN A 430 15.87 0.90 -5.27
C GLN A 430 14.67 1.83 -5.39
N ASP A 431 13.54 1.33 -5.90
CA ASP A 431 12.29 2.10 -6.00
C ASP A 431 11.75 2.48 -4.59
N GLU A 432 11.84 1.56 -3.62
CA GLU A 432 11.48 1.79 -2.21
C GLU A 432 12.39 2.84 -1.53
N LEU A 433 13.70 2.71 -1.73
CA LEU A 433 14.71 3.66 -1.24
C LEU A 433 14.47 5.07 -1.82
N LYS A 434 14.21 5.14 -3.12
CA LYS A 434 13.89 6.40 -3.81
C LYS A 434 12.61 7.03 -3.29
N ALA A 435 11.59 6.23 -2.97
CA ALA A 435 10.36 6.72 -2.34
C ALA A 435 10.61 7.32 -0.95
N LYS A 436 11.70 6.92 -0.28
CA LYS A 436 12.18 7.50 0.98
C LYS A 436 13.25 8.59 0.80
N GLY A 437 13.45 9.08 -0.43
CA GLY A 437 14.39 10.16 -0.72
C GLY A 437 15.86 9.73 -0.76
N ILE A 438 16.13 8.42 -0.88
CA ILE A 438 17.47 7.85 -0.99
C ILE A 438 17.71 7.47 -2.46
N CYS A 439 18.63 8.14 -3.15
CA CYS A 439 18.81 7.99 -4.60
C CYS A 439 20.28 7.95 -5.03
#